data_AF-A0A7S6ZX94-F1
#
_entry.id   AF-A0A7S6ZX94-F1
#
_cell.length_a   1.000
_cell.length_b   1.000
_cell.length_c   1.000
_cell.angle_alpha   90.00
_cell.angle_beta   90.00
_cell.angle_gamma   90.00
#
_symmetry.space_group_name_H-M   'P 1'
#
loop_
_entity.id
_entity.type
_entity.pdbx_description
1 polymer ?
#
loop_
_entity_poly.entity_id
_entity_poly.type
_entity_poly.pdbx_seq_one_letter_code
_entity_poly.pdbx_strand_id
1 'polypeptide(L)'
;MDTPMPHKNRLTLAILGAALAMMTLPACAADAGAGFASAPGYVEVDFDNLQWDDYYTAERFPSQGDSVFMPDADLIAPVRAVLLMENHEGTLPHARYRVTYDMHSDAELQDDGTSEIEITRINLGPAFREQALEGVPVENHAPPEAFGLGPHVSWRFQMAPIQGMTAHVVEAGRKELSDADVAGLDCLGMPCAQLESAERPAGNWVEQAPPAPSVDYRAVTAEGPDPAYVVDQMLAVMLGEDGAQPTGPAVPGREPRITMVVSVNVGGQDVMTTGLGRNSVVYDDAIGTVWVRSWQQGDTPGEISELQVARQR
;
A
#
# COMPACT_ATOMS: atom_id res chain seq x y z
N MET A 1 70.00 -48.13 -56.10
CA MET A 1 70.50 -49.17 -55.18
C MET A 1 70.26 -48.66 -53.77
N ASP A 2 69.68 -49.54 -52.96
CA ASP A 2 69.47 -49.48 -51.52
C ASP A 2 68.43 -48.52 -50.95
N THR A 3 67.18 -49.02 -50.96
CA THR A 3 66.27 -48.94 -49.81
C THR A 3 66.88 -49.65 -48.59
N PRO A 4 66.52 -49.21 -47.37
CA PRO A 4 65.54 -50.01 -46.64
C PRO A 4 64.49 -49.18 -45.87
N MET A 5 63.25 -49.70 -45.91
CA MET A 5 62.15 -49.50 -44.96
C MET A 5 62.32 -50.45 -43.74
N PRO A 6 61.40 -50.56 -42.75
CA PRO A 6 60.46 -49.61 -42.12
C PRO A 6 60.41 -49.75 -40.55
N HIS A 7 59.70 -48.86 -39.83
CA HIS A 7 58.56 -49.23 -38.94
C HIS A 7 58.10 -48.14 -37.94
N LYS A 8 56.79 -47.84 -38.04
CA LYS A 8 55.73 -47.74 -37.00
C LYS A 8 55.87 -46.83 -35.77
N ASN A 9 54.84 -45.96 -35.68
CA ASN A 9 54.06 -45.56 -34.51
C ASN A 9 54.78 -44.91 -33.31
N ARG A 10 54.41 -43.65 -33.04
CA ARG A 10 53.48 -43.34 -31.94
C ARG A 10 52.95 -41.91 -32.02
N LEU A 11 51.62 -41.84 -32.02
CA LEU A 11 50.81 -40.67 -31.65
C LEU A 11 51.24 -40.17 -30.26
N THR A 12 51.42 -38.86 -30.10
CA THR A 12 51.16 -38.21 -28.81
C THR A 12 50.51 -36.87 -29.09
N LEU A 13 49.19 -36.85 -28.88
CA LEU A 13 48.32 -35.69 -28.86
C LEU A 13 48.64 -34.92 -27.57
N ALA A 14 49.11 -33.68 -27.66
CA ALA A 14 49.16 -32.77 -26.52
C ALA A 14 48.03 -31.75 -26.67
N ILE A 15 46.99 -31.94 -25.87
CA ILE A 15 45.82 -31.09 -25.74
C ILE A 15 46.26 -29.79 -25.06
N LEU A 16 46.24 -28.66 -25.78
CA LEU A 16 46.31 -27.33 -25.18
C LEU A 16 44.90 -27.00 -24.67
N GLY A 17 44.72 -27.08 -23.34
CA GLY A 17 43.51 -26.66 -22.66
C GLY A 17 43.34 -25.14 -22.75
N ALA A 18 42.31 -24.69 -23.47
CA ALA A 18 41.82 -23.33 -23.39
C ALA A 18 41.05 -23.19 -22.06
N ALA A 19 41.58 -22.39 -21.14
CA ALA A 19 40.89 -22.00 -19.92
C ALA A 19 39.74 -21.04 -20.28
N LEU A 20 38.51 -21.55 -20.25
CA LEU A 20 37.30 -20.74 -20.29
C LEU A 20 37.14 -20.10 -18.90
N ALA A 21 37.50 -18.82 -18.78
CA ALA A 21 37.15 -18.02 -17.62
C ALA A 21 35.64 -17.74 -17.68
N MET A 22 34.83 -18.55 -16.98
CA MET A 22 33.45 -18.20 -16.71
C MET A 22 33.46 -16.99 -15.78
N MET A 23 33.08 -15.83 -16.30
CA MET A 23 32.68 -14.68 -15.50
C MET A 23 31.37 -15.06 -14.81
N THR A 24 31.47 -15.51 -13.57
CA THR A 24 30.31 -15.62 -12.67
C THR A 24 29.92 -14.20 -12.28
N LEU A 25 28.90 -13.65 -12.93
CA LEU A 25 28.17 -12.52 -12.38
C LEU A 25 27.57 -12.98 -11.03
N PRO A 26 27.72 -12.21 -9.93
CA PRO A 26 26.96 -12.49 -8.73
C PRO A 26 25.49 -12.26 -9.06
N ALA A 27 24.73 -13.34 -9.20
CA ALA A 27 23.29 -13.27 -9.06
C ALA A 27 23.03 -12.69 -7.67
N CYS A 28 22.34 -11.55 -7.59
CA CYS A 28 21.86 -11.00 -6.33
C CYS A 28 21.16 -12.13 -5.58
N ALA A 29 21.75 -12.58 -4.48
CA ALA A 29 21.05 -13.39 -3.51
C ALA A 29 19.93 -12.48 -2.98
N ALA A 30 18.70 -12.70 -3.42
CA ALA A 30 17.55 -12.22 -2.69
C ALA A 30 17.67 -12.83 -1.30
N ASP A 31 17.79 -11.97 -0.29
CA ASP A 31 17.95 -12.39 1.09
C ASP A 31 16.65 -13.09 1.51
N ALA A 32 16.67 -14.42 1.49
CA ALA A 32 15.49 -15.27 1.69
C ALA A 32 14.99 -15.28 3.16
N GLY A 33 15.51 -14.38 4.00
CA GLY A 33 15.18 -14.24 5.41
C GLY A 33 14.69 -12.85 5.83
N ALA A 34 14.54 -11.89 4.91
CA ALA A 34 13.92 -10.61 5.24
C ALA A 34 12.40 -10.77 5.38
N GLY A 35 11.85 -10.42 6.54
CA GLY A 35 10.41 -10.35 6.79
C GLY A 35 9.73 -9.29 5.91
N PHE A 36 8.39 -9.30 5.88
CA PHE A 36 7.61 -8.40 5.03
C PHE A 36 8.00 -6.93 5.20
N ALA A 37 8.13 -6.47 6.45
CA ALA A 37 8.50 -5.10 6.80
C ALA A 37 9.98 -4.77 6.56
N SER A 38 10.88 -5.77 6.58
CA SER A 38 12.32 -5.61 6.42
C SER A 38 12.83 -5.97 5.01
N ALA A 39 11.92 -6.08 4.04
CA ALA A 39 12.24 -6.40 2.65
C ALA A 39 13.25 -5.43 2.02
N PRO A 40 13.94 -5.81 0.92
CA PRO A 40 15.01 -5.00 0.33
C PRO A 40 14.60 -3.54 0.03
N GLY A 41 15.38 -2.61 0.59
CA GLY A 41 15.18 -1.17 0.44
C GLY A 41 14.29 -0.54 1.51
N TYR A 42 13.69 -1.33 2.39
CA TYR A 42 13.03 -0.83 3.60
C TYR A 42 14.04 -0.72 4.74
N VAL A 43 13.91 0.36 5.51
CA VAL A 43 14.61 0.56 6.78
C VAL A 43 13.61 0.27 7.89
N GLU A 44 13.98 -0.60 8.81
CA GLU A 44 13.17 -0.92 9.99
C GLU A 44 12.90 0.35 10.81
N VAL A 45 11.66 0.50 11.25
CA VAL A 45 11.22 1.60 12.10
C VAL A 45 10.80 0.99 13.43
N ASP A 46 11.42 1.50 14.49
CA ASP A 46 11.01 1.18 15.86
C ASP A 46 9.59 1.71 16.09
N PHE A 47 8.62 0.79 16.20
CA PHE A 47 7.21 1.14 16.29
C PHE A 47 6.85 1.77 17.63
N ASP A 48 7.67 1.60 18.68
CA ASP A 48 7.47 2.33 19.93
C ASP A 48 7.52 3.83 19.62
N ASN A 49 8.43 4.26 18.73
CA ASN A 49 8.56 5.64 18.24
C ASN A 49 7.38 6.15 17.39
N LEU A 50 6.43 5.30 17.01
CA LEU A 50 5.25 5.69 16.24
C LEU A 50 4.02 6.01 17.11
N GLN A 51 4.02 5.62 18.39
CA GLN A 51 2.85 5.61 19.27
C GLN A 51 2.98 6.51 20.52
N TRP A 52 3.82 7.55 20.49
CA TRP A 52 4.03 8.46 21.62
C TRP A 52 2.95 9.56 21.72
N ASP A 53 3.19 10.57 22.57
CA ASP A 53 2.27 11.65 22.91
C ASP A 53 1.72 12.43 21.69
N ASP A 54 2.43 12.43 20.56
CA ASP A 54 2.00 13.09 19.32
C ASP A 54 0.99 12.26 18.50
N TYR A 55 0.90 10.95 18.75
CA TYR A 55 -0.09 10.07 18.16
C TYR A 55 -1.45 10.23 18.86
N TYR A 56 -1.46 10.21 20.19
CA TYR A 56 -2.67 10.26 21.00
C TYR A 56 -3.06 11.69 21.38
N THR A 57 -3.56 12.44 20.38
CA THR A 57 -4.04 13.81 20.55
C THR A 57 -5.56 13.89 20.51
N ALA A 58 -6.13 14.89 21.19
CA ALA A 58 -7.58 15.16 21.13
C ALA A 58 -8.07 15.57 19.73
N GLU A 59 -7.18 16.04 18.86
CA GLU A 59 -7.52 16.30 17.46
C GLU A 59 -7.70 15.00 16.68
N ARG A 60 -6.82 14.02 16.89
CA ARG A 60 -6.88 12.73 16.20
C ARG A 60 -7.91 11.79 16.80
N PHE A 61 -8.04 11.79 18.13
CA PHE A 61 -8.95 10.94 18.91
C PHE A 61 -9.80 11.80 19.85
N PRO A 62 -10.93 12.35 19.38
CA PRO A 62 -11.75 13.28 20.17
C PRO A 62 -12.31 12.67 21.45
N SER A 63 -12.62 11.37 21.42
CA SER A 63 -13.13 10.60 22.56
C SER A 63 -12.02 10.04 23.47
N GLN A 64 -10.78 10.55 23.37
CA GLN A 64 -9.67 10.10 24.22
C GLN A 64 -9.97 10.35 25.70
N GLY A 65 -9.85 9.30 26.51
CA GLY A 65 -10.10 9.34 27.96
C GLY A 65 -11.50 8.90 28.38
N ASP A 66 -12.41 8.64 27.43
CA ASP A 66 -13.75 8.12 27.72
C ASP A 66 -13.76 6.60 28.00
N SER A 67 -12.65 5.92 27.73
CA SER A 67 -12.46 4.47 27.90
C SER A 67 -11.19 4.13 28.67
N VAL A 68 -11.16 2.93 29.25
CA VAL A 68 -9.94 2.33 29.83
C VAL A 68 -9.04 1.70 28.77
N PHE A 69 -9.57 1.48 27.56
CA PHE A 69 -8.81 1.00 26.41
C PHE A 69 -8.17 2.17 25.65
N MET A 70 -7.10 1.89 24.91
CA MET A 70 -6.48 2.89 24.03
C MET A 70 -7.48 3.33 22.96
N PRO A 71 -7.49 4.60 22.52
CA PRO A 71 -8.44 5.09 21.53
C PRO A 71 -8.40 4.32 20.20
N ASP A 72 -7.25 3.75 19.83
CA ASP A 72 -7.06 2.98 18.60
C ASP A 72 -7.22 1.46 18.77
N ALA A 73 -7.64 0.99 19.96
CA ALA A 73 -7.67 -0.43 20.32
C ALA A 73 -8.51 -1.28 19.33
N ASP A 74 -9.64 -0.76 18.88
CA ASP A 74 -10.57 -1.47 18.00
C ASP A 74 -10.39 -1.14 16.51
N LEU A 75 -9.35 -0.37 16.14
CA LEU A 75 -9.09 -0.06 14.73
C LEU A 75 -8.60 -1.28 13.97
N ILE A 76 -9.13 -1.47 12.76
CA ILE A 76 -8.63 -2.48 11.83
C ILE A 76 -7.24 -2.07 11.29
N ALA A 77 -6.40 -3.07 11.04
CA ALA A 77 -4.98 -2.88 10.76
C ALA A 77 -4.65 -1.85 9.65
N PRO A 78 -5.33 -1.82 8.49
CA PRO A 78 -5.03 -0.81 7.47
C PRO A 78 -5.34 0.62 7.92
N VAL A 79 -6.41 0.83 8.69
CA VAL A 79 -6.80 2.16 9.19
C VAL A 79 -5.75 2.65 10.18
N ARG A 80 -5.39 1.80 11.14
CA ARG A 80 -4.33 2.11 12.11
C ARG A 80 -3.00 2.40 11.43
N ALA A 81 -2.62 1.61 10.43
CA ALA A 81 -1.40 1.78 9.65
C ALA A 81 -1.33 3.14 8.95
N VAL A 82 -2.44 3.60 8.35
CA VAL A 82 -2.51 4.93 7.71
C VAL A 82 -2.32 6.04 8.74
N LEU A 83 -3.01 5.96 9.88
CA LEU A 83 -2.87 6.95 10.96
C LEU A 83 -1.43 7.02 11.51
N LEU A 84 -0.78 5.86 11.71
CA LEU A 84 0.60 5.79 12.21
C LEU A 84 1.60 6.38 11.22
N MET A 85 1.47 6.04 9.93
CA MET A 85 2.30 6.64 8.88
C MET A 85 2.08 8.15 8.80
N GLU A 86 0.85 8.65 8.81
CA GLU A 86 0.60 10.10 8.77
C GLU A 86 1.11 10.83 10.01
N ASN A 87 1.07 10.20 11.19
CA ASN A 87 1.71 10.76 12.38
C ASN A 87 3.21 10.98 12.17
N HIS A 88 3.89 9.99 11.55
CA HIS A 88 5.32 10.08 11.30
C HIS A 88 5.68 11.00 10.13
N GLU A 89 4.90 10.97 9.05
CA GLU A 89 5.24 11.64 7.78
C GLU A 89 4.58 13.01 7.60
N GLY A 90 3.62 13.38 8.47
CA GLY A 90 2.71 14.51 8.26
C GLY A 90 1.66 14.24 7.19
N THR A 91 0.70 15.15 7.02
CA THR A 91 -0.27 15.11 5.90
C THR A 91 0.27 15.84 4.67
N LEU A 92 -0.27 15.52 3.49
CA LEU A 92 0.05 16.22 2.24
C LEU A 92 -1.24 16.76 1.60
N PRO A 93 -1.26 18.02 1.13
CA PRO A 93 -2.43 18.60 0.46
C PRO A 93 -2.87 17.86 -0.79
N HIS A 94 -1.90 17.35 -1.57
CA HIS A 94 -2.14 16.63 -2.82
C HIS A 94 -1.38 15.30 -2.80
N ALA A 95 -2.08 14.21 -2.54
CA ALA A 95 -1.44 12.90 -2.41
C ALA A 95 -2.33 11.76 -2.89
N ARG A 96 -1.67 10.68 -3.32
CA ARG A 96 -2.33 9.40 -3.58
C ARG A 96 -1.75 8.33 -2.68
N TYR A 97 -2.61 7.58 -2.03
CA TYR A 97 -2.30 6.47 -1.15
C TYR A 97 -2.71 5.18 -1.85
N ARG A 98 -1.76 4.28 -2.09
CA ARG A 98 -2.03 2.90 -2.49
C ARG A 98 -1.85 2.03 -1.25
N VAL A 99 -2.95 1.52 -0.71
CA VAL A 99 -2.98 0.67 0.49
C VAL A 99 -3.28 -0.76 0.05
N THR A 100 -2.35 -1.68 0.27
CA THR A 100 -2.59 -3.11 0.07
C THR A 100 -2.69 -3.82 1.41
N TYR A 101 -3.59 -4.79 1.50
CA TYR A 101 -3.87 -5.49 2.74
C TYR A 101 -4.10 -6.98 2.47
N ASP A 102 -3.38 -7.79 3.23
CA ASP A 102 -3.61 -9.22 3.38
C ASP A 102 -3.72 -9.58 4.85
N MET A 103 -4.51 -10.62 5.12
CA MET A 103 -4.55 -11.26 6.41
C MET A 103 -4.29 -12.75 6.24
N HIS A 104 -3.32 -13.22 7.01
CA HIS A 104 -2.79 -14.56 6.94
C HIS A 104 -3.08 -15.28 8.24
N SER A 105 -3.36 -16.57 8.15
CA SER A 105 -3.41 -17.46 9.32
C SER A 105 -2.20 -18.36 9.27
N ASP A 106 -1.53 -18.54 10.40
CA ASP A 106 -0.63 -19.69 10.55
C ASP A 106 -1.49 -20.95 10.71
N ALA A 107 -1.23 -22.00 9.92
CA ALA A 107 -1.99 -23.24 10.00
C ALA A 107 -1.61 -24.08 11.24
N GLU A 108 -0.44 -23.81 11.83
CA GLU A 108 0.09 -24.54 12.99
C GLU A 108 -0.28 -23.88 14.32
N LEU A 109 -0.49 -22.56 14.31
CA LEU A 109 -0.93 -21.79 15.46
C LEU A 109 -2.42 -21.48 15.26
N GLN A 110 -3.29 -21.89 16.19
CA GLN A 110 -4.69 -21.42 16.22
C GLN A 110 -4.73 -19.95 16.65
N ASP A 111 -4.15 -19.09 15.81
CA ASP A 111 -3.98 -17.66 16.04
C ASP A 111 -5.01 -16.89 15.23
N ASP A 112 -5.39 -15.72 15.73
CA ASP A 112 -6.37 -14.80 15.13
C ASP A 112 -5.84 -14.14 13.84
N GLY A 113 -4.61 -14.49 13.43
CA GLY A 113 -4.00 -14.15 12.15
C GLY A 113 -3.07 -12.94 12.21
N THR A 114 -2.17 -12.85 11.23
CA THR A 114 -1.27 -11.71 11.04
C THR A 114 -1.69 -10.93 9.81
N SER A 115 -1.77 -9.62 9.95
CA SER A 115 -2.05 -8.67 8.87
C SER A 115 -0.76 -8.13 8.27
N GLU A 116 -0.65 -8.14 6.95
CA GLU A 116 0.40 -7.47 6.19
C GLU A 116 -0.21 -6.29 5.43
N ILE A 117 0.33 -5.09 5.68
CA ILE A 117 -0.17 -3.84 5.11
C ILE A 117 0.99 -3.12 4.43
N GLU A 118 0.83 -2.77 3.15
CA GLU A 118 1.74 -1.83 2.48
C GLU A 118 0.97 -0.56 2.13
N ILE A 119 1.48 0.59 2.55
CA ILE A 119 0.94 1.91 2.21
C ILE A 119 1.99 2.65 1.42
N THR A 120 1.69 2.93 0.15
CA THR A 120 2.53 3.80 -0.67
C THR A 120 1.85 5.15 -0.85
N ARG A 121 2.43 6.21 -0.27
CA ARG A 121 1.99 7.59 -0.44
C ARG A 121 2.83 8.27 -1.52
N ILE A 122 2.17 8.61 -2.63
CA ILE A 122 2.71 9.40 -3.73
C ILE A 122 2.38 10.87 -3.48
N ASN A 123 3.41 11.73 -3.27
CA ASN A 123 3.25 13.17 -3.29
C ASN A 123 2.95 13.68 -4.71
N LEU A 124 1.77 14.27 -4.92
CA LEU A 124 1.37 14.82 -6.22
C LEU A 124 1.42 16.36 -6.27
N GLY A 125 1.82 16.99 -5.16
CA GLY A 125 1.98 18.44 -5.03
C GLY A 125 2.79 19.09 -6.15
N PRO A 126 4.01 18.60 -6.47
CA PRO A 126 4.82 19.17 -7.55
C PRO A 126 4.13 19.11 -8.92
N ALA A 127 3.55 17.96 -9.28
CA ALA A 127 2.85 17.79 -10.55
C ALA A 127 1.58 18.65 -10.64
N PHE A 128 0.82 18.72 -9.54
CA PHE A 128 -0.36 19.58 -9.45
C PHE A 128 0.01 21.06 -9.56
N ARG A 129 1.11 21.49 -8.92
CA ARG A 129 1.63 22.85 -9.03
C ARG A 129 1.99 23.22 -10.47
N GLU A 130 2.66 22.33 -11.19
CA GLU A 130 3.02 22.55 -12.60
C GLU A 130 1.78 22.77 -13.46
N GLN A 131 0.72 21.97 -13.25
CA GLN A 131 -0.56 22.14 -13.94
C GLN A 131 -1.29 23.41 -13.51
N ALA A 132 -1.37 23.70 -12.21
CA ALA A 132 -2.13 24.82 -11.66
C ALA A 132 -1.54 26.19 -12.03
N LEU A 133 -0.23 26.26 -12.27
CA LEU A 133 0.45 27.51 -12.64
C LEU A 133 0.55 27.73 -14.15
N GLU A 134 0.03 26.80 -14.96
CA GLU A 134 0.01 26.94 -16.41
C GLU A 134 -0.78 28.19 -16.82
N GLY A 135 -0.12 29.13 -17.51
CA GLY A 135 -0.73 30.39 -17.94
C GLY A 135 -0.91 31.45 -16.84
N VAL A 136 -0.47 31.19 -15.61
CA VAL A 136 -0.50 32.15 -14.49
C VAL A 136 0.78 33.01 -14.50
N PRO A 137 0.70 34.35 -14.41
CA PRO A 137 1.87 35.22 -14.27
C PRO A 137 2.71 34.87 -13.03
N VAL A 138 4.03 34.92 -13.14
CA VAL A 138 4.97 34.46 -12.08
C VAL A 138 4.76 35.20 -10.77
N GLU A 139 4.39 36.48 -10.82
CA GLU A 139 4.07 37.31 -9.66
C GLU A 139 2.86 36.80 -8.85
N ASN A 140 2.02 35.96 -9.44
CA ASN A 140 0.84 35.34 -8.82
C ASN A 140 1.06 33.85 -8.49
N HIS A 141 2.28 33.33 -8.66
CA HIS A 141 2.55 31.93 -8.34
C HIS A 141 2.51 31.72 -6.83
N ALA A 142 1.67 30.78 -6.39
CA ALA A 142 1.73 30.28 -5.03
C ALA A 142 3.09 29.59 -4.76
N PRO A 143 3.62 29.71 -3.54
CA PRO A 143 4.88 29.07 -3.17
C PRO A 143 4.76 27.54 -3.22
N PRO A 144 5.84 26.79 -3.52
CA PRO A 144 5.80 25.32 -3.60
C PRO A 144 5.23 24.65 -2.34
N GLU A 145 5.47 25.21 -1.17
CA GLU A 145 5.01 24.73 0.12
C GLU A 145 3.48 24.62 0.19
N ALA A 146 2.75 25.48 -0.52
CA ALA A 146 1.28 25.47 -0.56
C ALA A 146 0.71 24.21 -1.23
N PHE A 147 1.51 23.51 -2.03
CA PHE A 147 1.11 22.29 -2.74
C PHE A 147 1.58 21.01 -2.05
N GLY A 148 2.35 21.13 -0.96
CA GLY A 148 2.96 19.99 -0.28
C GLY A 148 4.36 19.68 -0.79
N LEU A 149 5.33 19.75 0.14
CA LEU A 149 6.69 19.28 -0.08
C LEU A 149 6.89 17.99 0.71
N GLY A 150 7.68 17.08 0.15
CA GLY A 150 8.01 15.82 0.81
C GLY A 150 8.25 14.69 -0.18
N PRO A 151 8.88 13.60 0.28
CA PRO A 151 9.16 12.47 -0.57
C PRO A 151 7.91 11.64 -0.86
N HIS A 152 8.00 10.84 -1.93
CA HIS A 152 7.17 9.64 -2.05
C HIS A 152 7.67 8.59 -1.06
N VAL A 153 6.75 7.93 -0.36
CA VAL A 153 7.11 6.97 0.69
C VAL A 153 6.30 5.69 0.55
N SER A 154 6.91 4.57 0.94
CA SER A 154 6.24 3.30 1.14
C SER A 154 6.49 2.81 2.55
N TRP A 155 5.43 2.41 3.22
CA TRP A 155 5.43 1.86 4.56
C TRP A 155 4.91 0.44 4.52
N ARG A 156 5.56 -0.44 5.26
CA ARG A 156 5.11 -1.81 5.47
C ARG A 156 4.90 -2.05 6.94
N PHE A 157 3.76 -2.60 7.28
CA PHE A 157 3.42 -2.99 8.64
C PHE A 157 3.05 -4.47 8.66
N GLN A 158 3.60 -5.17 9.63
CA GLN A 158 3.09 -6.46 10.08
C GLN A 158 2.37 -6.23 11.40
N MET A 159 1.10 -6.62 11.47
CA MET A 159 0.28 -6.41 12.66
C MET A 159 -0.41 -7.70 13.09
N ALA A 160 -0.61 -7.88 14.39
CA ALA A 160 -1.32 -9.02 14.95
C ALA A 160 -2.20 -8.56 16.13
N PRO A 161 -3.32 -9.23 16.40
CA PRO A 161 -4.10 -8.93 17.60
C PRO A 161 -3.32 -9.32 18.86
N ILE A 162 -3.49 -8.53 19.92
CA ILE A 162 -3.04 -8.86 21.28
C ILE A 162 -4.19 -8.57 22.26
N GLN A 163 -4.01 -8.95 23.52
CA GLN A 163 -5.03 -8.68 24.54
C GLN A 163 -5.34 -7.17 24.62
N GLY A 164 -6.57 -6.80 24.22
CA GLY A 164 -7.07 -5.43 24.27
C GLY A 164 -6.71 -4.55 23.06
N MET A 165 -6.20 -5.12 21.96
CA MET A 165 -5.93 -4.39 20.73
C MET A 165 -6.07 -5.29 19.50
N THR A 166 -6.93 -4.88 18.55
CA THR A 166 -7.22 -5.62 17.30
C THR A 166 -6.03 -5.68 16.36
N ALA A 167 -5.18 -4.65 16.32
CA ALA A 167 -4.09 -4.55 15.36
C ALA A 167 -2.81 -3.98 15.99
N HIS A 168 -2.12 -4.75 16.84
CA HIS A 168 -0.83 -4.34 17.40
C HIS A 168 0.30 -4.42 16.36
N VAL A 169 1.20 -3.43 16.35
CA VAL A 169 2.34 -3.43 15.41
C VAL A 169 3.38 -4.42 15.89
N VAL A 170 3.71 -5.40 15.05
CA VAL A 170 4.77 -6.37 15.29
C VAL A 170 6.07 -5.88 14.67
N GLU A 171 6.00 -5.45 13.40
CA GLU A 171 7.13 -4.88 12.67
C GLU A 171 6.65 -3.72 11.79
N ALA A 172 7.51 -2.73 11.60
CA ALA A 172 7.29 -1.63 10.68
C ALA A 172 8.56 -1.33 9.88
N GLY A 173 8.40 -1.00 8.60
CA GLY A 173 9.49 -0.61 7.73
C GLY A 173 9.10 0.55 6.84
N ARG A 174 10.05 1.46 6.60
CA ARG A 174 9.89 2.64 5.76
C ARG A 174 10.86 2.61 4.60
N LYS A 175 10.37 2.97 3.42
CA LYS A 175 11.18 3.19 2.22
C LYS A 175 10.82 4.52 1.57
N GLU A 176 11.83 5.32 1.26
CA GLU A 176 11.65 6.46 0.36
C GLU A 176 11.71 5.99 -1.10
N LEU A 177 10.82 6.51 -1.94
CA LEU A 177 10.69 6.14 -3.34
C LEU A 177 11.17 7.27 -4.24
N SER A 178 11.88 6.91 -5.31
CA SER A 178 12.23 7.84 -6.38
C SER A 178 11.07 8.03 -7.35
N ASP A 179 11.10 9.12 -8.14
CA ASP A 179 10.13 9.33 -9.24
C ASP A 179 10.09 8.14 -10.21
N ALA A 180 11.24 7.48 -10.42
CA ALA A 180 11.34 6.30 -11.27
C ALA A 180 10.63 5.08 -10.66
N ASP A 181 10.71 4.91 -9.33
CA ASP A 181 9.95 3.86 -8.63
C ASP A 181 8.45 4.12 -8.78
N VAL A 182 8.02 5.37 -8.56
CA VAL A 182 6.62 5.78 -8.62
C VAL A 182 6.04 5.65 -10.03
N ALA A 183 6.81 5.98 -11.07
CA ALA A 183 6.39 5.85 -12.46
C ALA A 183 6.05 4.41 -12.87
N GLY A 184 6.61 3.42 -12.17
CA GLY A 184 6.33 2.00 -12.38
C GLY A 184 5.12 1.45 -11.60
N LEU A 185 4.49 2.24 -10.74
CA LEU A 185 3.39 1.77 -9.89
C LEU A 185 2.03 1.82 -10.60
N ASP A 186 1.25 0.76 -10.43
CA ASP A 186 -0.14 0.68 -10.86
C ASP A 186 -1.10 0.93 -9.68
N CYS A 187 -2.05 1.83 -9.92
CA CYS A 187 -3.12 2.23 -9.02
C CYS A 187 -4.47 1.77 -9.57
N LEU A 188 -4.62 0.44 -9.73
CA LEU A 188 -5.83 -0.25 -10.20
C LEU A 188 -6.16 0.04 -11.68
N GLY A 189 -5.16 -0.14 -12.55
CA GLY A 189 -5.30 0.03 -14.00
C GLY A 189 -5.00 1.45 -14.49
N MET A 190 -4.30 2.25 -13.69
CA MET A 190 -3.75 3.55 -14.06
C MET A 190 -2.42 3.83 -13.36
N PRO A 191 -1.50 4.60 -13.96
CA PRO A 191 -0.27 5.01 -13.29
C PRO A 191 -0.55 5.82 -12.02
N CYS A 192 0.12 5.47 -10.91
CA CYS A 192 -0.10 6.14 -9.64
C CYS A 192 0.28 7.63 -9.61
N ALA A 193 1.13 8.09 -10.55
CA ALA A 193 1.57 9.49 -10.63
C ALA A 193 0.60 10.44 -11.38
N GLN A 194 -0.48 9.92 -11.97
CA GLN A 194 -1.42 10.73 -12.76
C GLN A 194 -2.32 11.62 -11.89
N LEU A 195 -2.74 12.79 -12.39
CA LEU A 195 -3.62 13.71 -11.67
C LEU A 195 -5.11 13.36 -11.80
N GLU A 196 -5.47 12.42 -12.67
CA GLU A 196 -6.82 11.89 -12.74
C GLU A 196 -7.08 10.89 -11.60
N SER A 197 -8.29 10.85 -11.05
CA SER A 197 -8.69 9.83 -10.06
C SER A 197 -9.03 8.49 -10.73
N ALA A 198 -8.84 7.41 -10.00
CA ALA A 198 -9.19 6.07 -10.47
C ALA A 198 -10.71 5.85 -10.39
N GLU A 199 -11.38 5.78 -11.54
CA GLU A 199 -12.86 5.60 -11.62
C GLU A 199 -13.29 4.25 -12.22
N ARG A 200 -12.33 3.44 -12.68
CA ARG A 200 -12.60 2.11 -13.27
C ARG A 200 -12.83 1.08 -12.17
N PRO A 201 -13.51 -0.05 -12.46
CA PRO A 201 -14.09 -0.46 -13.74
C PRO A 201 -15.49 0.15 -13.99
N ALA A 202 -15.92 0.12 -15.25
CA ALA A 202 -17.29 0.43 -15.62
C ALA A 202 -18.24 -0.69 -15.15
N GLY A 203 -19.43 -0.32 -14.69
CA GLY A 203 -20.41 -1.28 -14.22
C GLY A 203 -21.63 -0.61 -13.57
N ASN A 204 -22.55 -1.45 -13.09
CA ASN A 204 -23.72 -1.01 -12.35
C ASN A 204 -23.36 -0.88 -10.87
N TRP A 205 -22.82 0.27 -10.50
CA TRP A 205 -22.50 0.60 -9.12
C TRP A 205 -23.77 0.79 -8.29
N VAL A 206 -23.81 0.17 -7.12
CA VAL A 206 -24.92 0.24 -6.17
C VAL A 206 -24.46 1.02 -4.95
N GLU A 207 -25.20 2.06 -4.58
CA GLU A 207 -24.92 2.87 -3.40
C GLU A 207 -25.01 2.03 -2.11
N GLN A 208 -24.08 2.28 -1.20
CA GLN A 208 -23.98 1.59 0.09
C GLN A 208 -23.99 2.63 1.22
N ALA A 209 -24.64 2.27 2.32
CA ALA A 209 -24.55 2.99 3.58
C ALA A 209 -23.56 2.25 4.49
N PRO A 210 -22.27 2.63 4.54
CA PRO A 210 -21.33 1.99 5.44
C PRO A 210 -21.78 2.19 6.90
N PRO A 211 -21.56 1.21 7.79
CA PRO A 211 -21.75 1.44 9.21
C PRO A 211 -20.82 2.58 9.68
N ALA A 212 -21.22 3.26 10.75
CA ALA A 212 -20.32 4.19 11.42
C ALA A 212 -19.09 3.43 11.93
N PRO A 213 -17.89 4.05 11.91
CA PRO A 213 -16.69 3.45 12.50
C PRO A 213 -16.92 3.01 13.94
N SER A 214 -16.25 1.92 14.34
CA SER A 214 -16.28 1.42 15.72
C SER A 214 -15.54 2.34 16.70
N VAL A 215 -14.66 3.19 16.19
CA VAL A 215 -13.82 4.11 16.94
C VAL A 215 -14.08 5.53 16.49
N ASP A 216 -14.18 6.45 17.45
CA ASP A 216 -14.22 7.88 17.17
C ASP A 216 -12.80 8.43 16.99
N TYR A 217 -12.42 8.62 15.73
CA TYR A 217 -11.20 9.29 15.32
C TYR A 217 -11.52 10.31 14.23
N ARG A 218 -10.57 11.22 14.00
CA ARG A 218 -10.74 12.33 13.06
C ARG A 218 -11.15 11.86 11.67
N ALA A 219 -12.32 12.29 11.21
CA ALA A 219 -12.84 12.00 9.88
C ALA A 219 -12.38 13.00 8.80
N VAL A 220 -11.96 14.21 9.20
CA VAL A 220 -11.62 15.31 8.31
C VAL A 220 -10.38 16.04 8.82
N THR A 221 -9.45 16.36 7.92
CA THR A 221 -8.26 17.19 8.16
C THR A 221 -8.44 18.57 7.52
N ALA A 222 -7.46 19.46 7.69
CA ALA A 222 -7.45 20.74 6.98
C ALA A 222 -7.41 20.58 5.44
N GLU A 223 -6.94 19.43 4.95
CA GLU A 223 -6.83 19.08 3.54
C GLU A 223 -8.10 18.38 2.99
N GLY A 224 -9.11 18.13 3.83
CA GLY A 224 -10.34 17.43 3.45
C GLY A 224 -10.52 16.10 4.18
N PRO A 225 -11.37 15.20 3.69
CA PRO A 225 -11.63 13.92 4.34
C PRO A 225 -10.36 13.11 4.55
N ASP A 226 -10.18 12.62 5.78
CA ASP A 226 -8.98 11.93 6.24
C ASP A 226 -8.82 10.59 5.49
N PRO A 227 -7.65 10.30 4.88
CA PRO A 227 -7.44 9.06 4.13
C PRO A 227 -7.72 7.79 4.95
N ALA A 228 -7.43 7.80 6.25
CA ALA A 228 -7.69 6.66 7.13
C ALA A 228 -9.21 6.43 7.27
N TYR A 229 -10.00 7.51 7.32
CA TYR A 229 -11.45 7.44 7.37
C TYR A 229 -12.06 6.90 6.07
N VAL A 230 -11.54 7.33 4.92
CA VAL A 230 -11.97 6.76 3.62
C VAL A 230 -11.62 5.28 3.50
N VAL A 231 -10.44 4.87 3.96
CA VAL A 231 -10.03 3.46 4.00
C VAL A 231 -10.97 2.64 4.88
N ASP A 232 -11.34 3.14 6.06
CA ASP A 232 -12.23 2.44 6.99
C ASP A 232 -13.61 2.17 6.38
N GLN A 233 -14.25 3.22 5.86
CA GLN A 233 -15.56 3.07 5.23
C GLN A 233 -15.53 2.10 4.03
N MET A 234 -14.46 2.16 3.23
CA MET A 234 -14.30 1.24 2.10
C MET A 234 -14.10 -0.22 2.57
N LEU A 235 -13.33 -0.45 3.63
CA LEU A 235 -13.14 -1.77 4.22
C LEU A 235 -14.42 -2.32 4.81
N ALA A 236 -15.22 -1.48 5.48
CA ALA A 236 -16.50 -1.89 6.03
C ALA A 236 -17.44 -2.47 4.96
N VAL A 237 -17.44 -1.91 3.75
CA VAL A 237 -18.20 -2.45 2.62
C VAL A 237 -17.51 -3.64 1.97
N MET A 238 -16.20 -3.59 1.71
CA MET A 238 -15.47 -4.66 1.01
C MET A 238 -15.37 -5.97 1.79
N LEU A 239 -15.31 -5.90 3.12
CA LEU A 239 -15.19 -7.07 3.97
C LEU A 239 -16.56 -7.67 4.27
N GLY A 240 -17.58 -6.86 4.55
CA GLY A 240 -18.87 -7.38 5.00
C GLY A 240 -18.72 -8.27 6.25
N GLU A 241 -19.63 -9.24 6.43
CA GLU A 241 -19.68 -10.09 7.63
C GLU A 241 -18.58 -11.17 7.66
N ASP A 242 -18.20 -11.71 6.50
CA ASP A 242 -17.23 -12.81 6.39
C ASP A 242 -15.82 -12.33 5.97
N GLY A 243 -15.64 -11.03 5.74
CA GLY A 243 -14.41 -10.50 5.19
C GLY A 243 -13.24 -10.54 6.15
N ALA A 244 -13.48 -10.54 7.46
CA ALA A 244 -12.44 -10.65 8.48
C ALA A 244 -11.86 -12.07 8.63
N GLN A 245 -12.06 -12.96 7.66
CA GLN A 245 -11.42 -14.28 7.64
C GLN A 245 -10.02 -14.22 6.99
N PRO A 246 -9.01 -14.87 7.58
CA PRO A 246 -7.69 -15.01 6.95
C PRO A 246 -7.73 -15.85 5.68
N THR A 247 -6.79 -15.59 4.77
CA THR A 247 -6.73 -16.21 3.43
C THR A 247 -5.75 -17.39 3.33
N GLY A 248 -5.34 -17.97 4.47
CA GLY A 248 -4.30 -19.00 4.56
C GLY A 248 -2.92 -18.42 4.87
N PRO A 249 -1.83 -19.19 4.68
CA PRO A 249 -0.48 -18.75 5.00
C PRO A 249 0.02 -17.67 4.03
N ALA A 250 0.93 -16.83 4.51
CA ALA A 250 1.60 -15.81 3.69
C ALA A 250 2.42 -16.47 2.56
N VAL A 251 2.22 -16.01 1.33
CA VAL A 251 2.95 -16.49 0.14
C VAL A 251 3.65 -15.30 -0.52
N PRO A 252 5.00 -15.25 -0.53
CA PRO A 252 5.73 -14.17 -1.18
C PRO A 252 5.33 -13.98 -2.64
N GLY A 253 5.02 -12.74 -3.03
CA GLY A 253 4.68 -12.39 -4.41
C GLY A 253 3.25 -12.74 -4.84
N ARG A 254 2.39 -13.21 -3.93
CA ARG A 254 0.94 -13.30 -4.19
C ARG A 254 0.37 -11.90 -4.38
N GLU A 255 -0.62 -11.76 -5.27
CA GLU A 255 -1.39 -10.52 -5.31
C GLU A 255 -2.10 -10.31 -3.98
N PRO A 256 -2.12 -9.06 -3.48
CA PRO A 256 -2.80 -8.78 -2.24
C PRO A 256 -4.30 -8.95 -2.37
N ARG A 257 -4.91 -9.47 -1.31
CA ARG A 257 -6.36 -9.65 -1.23
C ARG A 257 -7.08 -8.33 -1.50
N ILE A 258 -6.70 -7.29 -0.76
CA ILE A 258 -7.30 -5.97 -0.86
C ILE A 258 -6.27 -4.99 -1.39
N THR A 259 -6.68 -4.17 -2.35
CA THR A 259 -5.92 -3.00 -2.80
C THR A 259 -6.87 -1.82 -2.86
N MET A 260 -6.49 -0.72 -2.22
CA MET A 260 -7.24 0.52 -2.18
C MET A 260 -6.34 1.65 -2.69
N VAL A 261 -6.92 2.55 -3.48
CA VAL A 261 -6.28 3.76 -3.96
C VAL A 261 -7.12 4.93 -3.49
N VAL A 262 -6.59 5.72 -2.56
CA VAL A 262 -7.23 6.93 -2.03
C VAL A 262 -6.48 8.14 -2.56
N SER A 263 -7.17 9.08 -3.18
CA SER A 263 -6.61 10.29 -3.78
C SER A 263 -7.18 11.51 -3.06
N VAL A 264 -6.30 12.30 -2.44
CA VAL A 264 -6.60 13.55 -1.72
C VAL A 264 -6.26 14.72 -2.62
N ASN A 265 -7.27 15.50 -3.00
CA ASN A 265 -7.18 16.70 -3.84
C ASN A 265 -6.34 16.51 -5.12
N VAL A 266 -6.41 15.35 -5.75
CA VAL A 266 -5.54 15.01 -6.89
C VAL A 266 -6.07 15.60 -8.21
N GLY A 267 -7.35 15.96 -8.28
CA GLY A 267 -7.95 16.62 -9.44
C GLY A 267 -9.17 17.47 -9.08
N GLY A 268 -9.54 18.38 -10.00
CA GLY A 268 -10.64 19.32 -9.82
C GLY A 268 -10.25 20.62 -9.10
N GLN A 269 -11.22 21.52 -8.92
CA GLN A 269 -11.05 22.79 -8.19
C GLN A 269 -11.53 22.71 -6.73
N ASP A 270 -12.22 21.63 -6.37
CA ASP A 270 -12.82 21.44 -5.05
C ASP A 270 -11.94 20.55 -4.16
N VAL A 271 -12.02 20.76 -2.85
CA VAL A 271 -11.40 19.89 -1.85
C VAL A 271 -12.15 18.57 -1.83
N MET A 272 -11.49 17.50 -2.25
CA MET A 272 -12.12 16.21 -2.52
C MET A 272 -11.17 15.06 -2.20
N THR A 273 -11.71 14.05 -1.51
CA THR A 273 -11.05 12.75 -1.37
C THR A 273 -11.87 11.69 -2.10
N THR A 274 -11.22 11.00 -3.03
CA THR A 274 -11.83 9.88 -3.77
C THR A 274 -11.11 8.58 -3.45
N GLY A 275 -11.84 7.47 -3.40
CA GLY A 275 -11.30 6.14 -3.15
C GLY A 275 -11.76 5.13 -4.18
N LEU A 276 -10.88 4.19 -4.55
CA LEU A 276 -11.23 3.00 -5.32
C LEU A 276 -10.56 1.79 -4.65
N GLY A 277 -11.35 0.78 -4.31
CA GLY A 277 -10.92 -0.46 -3.68
C GLY A 277 -11.28 -1.68 -4.51
N ARG A 278 -10.42 -2.69 -4.44
CA ARG A 278 -10.62 -4.02 -5.03
C ARG A 278 -10.35 -5.07 -3.96
N ASN A 279 -11.35 -5.90 -3.68
CA ASN A 279 -11.19 -7.14 -2.92
C ASN A 279 -11.25 -8.33 -3.90
N SER A 280 -10.11 -9.01 -4.07
CA SER A 280 -9.91 -10.13 -4.99
C SER A 280 -10.27 -11.49 -4.40
N VAL A 281 -10.49 -11.58 -3.07
CA VAL A 281 -10.89 -12.82 -2.39
C VAL A 281 -12.23 -12.62 -1.71
N VAL A 282 -13.25 -13.22 -2.31
CA VAL A 282 -14.63 -13.19 -1.85
C VAL A 282 -15.08 -14.62 -1.56
N TYR A 283 -15.62 -14.87 -0.38
CA TYR A 283 -16.07 -16.18 0.09
C TYR A 283 -17.49 -16.54 -0.41
N ASP A 284 -17.80 -16.12 -1.64
CA ASP A 284 -19.05 -16.38 -2.34
C ASP A 284 -18.74 -17.15 -3.64
N ASP A 285 -19.58 -18.11 -4.02
CA ASP A 285 -19.35 -18.97 -5.20
C ASP A 285 -19.70 -18.31 -6.53
N ALA A 286 -20.56 -17.27 -6.50
CA ALA A 286 -20.97 -16.49 -7.66
C ALA A 286 -20.07 -15.25 -7.88
N ILE A 287 -19.53 -14.66 -6.81
CA ILE A 287 -18.73 -13.42 -6.87
C ILE A 287 -17.23 -13.75 -6.93
N GLY A 288 -16.54 -13.14 -7.91
CA GLY A 288 -15.09 -13.25 -8.07
C GLY A 288 -14.34 -12.07 -7.49
N THR A 289 -14.92 -10.87 -7.53
CA THR A 289 -14.26 -9.63 -7.08
C THR A 289 -15.31 -8.63 -6.63
N VAL A 290 -15.05 -7.95 -5.53
CA VAL A 290 -15.82 -6.79 -5.09
C VAL A 290 -14.99 -5.53 -5.34
N TRP A 291 -15.60 -4.55 -5.99
CA TRP A 291 -15.06 -3.21 -6.12
C TRP A 291 -15.85 -2.25 -5.25
N VAL A 292 -15.17 -1.33 -4.59
CA VAL A 292 -15.80 -0.26 -3.82
C VAL A 292 -15.23 1.07 -4.28
N ARG A 293 -16.06 2.09 -4.39
CA ARG A 293 -15.61 3.46 -4.62
C ARG A 293 -16.17 4.37 -3.55
N SER A 294 -15.40 5.40 -3.22
CA SER A 294 -15.77 6.44 -2.27
C SER A 294 -15.58 7.80 -2.92
N TRP A 295 -16.52 8.70 -2.70
CA TRP A 295 -16.44 10.09 -3.14
C TRP A 295 -16.87 11.02 -2.01
N GLN A 296 -15.99 11.92 -1.60
CA GLN A 296 -16.22 12.82 -0.47
C GLN A 296 -15.73 14.23 -0.83
N GLN A 297 -16.55 15.24 -0.55
CA GLN A 297 -16.25 16.64 -0.86
C GLN A 297 -16.37 17.51 0.40
N GLY A 298 -15.26 18.12 0.82
CA GLY A 298 -15.22 18.88 2.07
C GLY A 298 -15.77 18.10 3.27
N ASP A 299 -16.72 18.69 3.99
CA ASP A 299 -17.36 18.09 5.18
C ASP A 299 -18.64 17.30 4.86
N THR A 300 -18.98 17.07 3.58
CA THR A 300 -20.19 16.31 3.25
C THR A 300 -19.99 14.83 3.57
N PRO A 301 -21.04 14.11 4.00
CA PRO A 301 -20.97 12.66 4.14
C PRO A 301 -20.49 12.02 2.83
N GLY A 302 -19.58 11.06 2.94
CA GLY A 302 -19.06 10.36 1.78
C GLY A 302 -20.10 9.47 1.11
N GLU A 303 -20.13 9.51 -0.22
CA GLU A 303 -20.89 8.56 -1.03
C GLU A 303 -20.03 7.32 -1.26
N ILE A 304 -20.55 6.15 -0.88
CA ILE A 304 -19.91 4.87 -1.16
C ILE A 304 -20.77 4.06 -2.11
N SER A 305 -20.13 3.43 -3.09
CA SER A 305 -20.81 2.46 -3.96
C SER A 305 -20.00 1.18 -4.10
N GLU A 306 -20.71 0.08 -4.31
CA GLU A 306 -20.14 -1.25 -4.55
C GLU A 306 -20.45 -1.71 -5.99
N LEU A 307 -19.53 -2.46 -6.58
CA LEU A 307 -19.73 -3.22 -7.79
C LEU A 307 -19.20 -4.64 -7.60
N GLN A 308 -20.10 -5.62 -7.68
CA GLN A 308 -19.76 -7.04 -7.61
C GLN A 308 -19.54 -7.59 -9.03
N VAL A 309 -18.40 -8.24 -9.24
CA VAL A 309 -18.04 -8.87 -10.51
C VAL A 309 -18.10 -10.39 -10.35
N ALA A 310 -18.90 -11.03 -11.20
CA ALA A 310 -19.10 -12.47 -11.16
C ALA A 310 -17.80 -13.26 -11.45
N ARG A 311 -17.65 -14.41 -10.80
CA ARG A 311 -16.55 -15.33 -11.04
C ARG A 311 -16.64 -15.90 -12.46
N GLN A 312 -15.59 -15.73 -13.25
CA GLN A 312 -15.50 -16.37 -14.57
C GLN A 312 -15.32 -17.88 -14.36
N ARG A 313 -16.21 -18.68 -14.96
CA ARG A 313 -16.19 -20.14 -14.92
C ARG A 313 -15.38 -20.73 -16.07
#